data_AF-B4P2Y1-F1
#
_entry.id   AF-B4P2Y1-F1
#
_cell.length_a   1.000
_cell.length_b   1.000
_cell.length_c   1.000
_cell.angle_alpha   90.00
_cell.angle_beta   90.00
_cell.angle_gamma   90.00
#
_symmetry.space_group_name_H-M   'P 1'
#
loop_
_entity.id
_entity.type
_entity.pdbx_description
1 polymer ?
#
loop_
_entity_poly.entity_id
_entity_poly.type
_entity_poly.pdbx_seq_one_letter_code
_entity_poly.pdbx_strand_id
1 'polypeptide(L)' 'MGDYSVSLKAPGRNKHFRVHVEQNMYCIGQRKFHSLDQLVDHYQRAPIYTNKQGEKLYLVRSLPKANGT' A
#
# COMPACT_ATOMS: atom_id res chain seq x y z
N MET A 1 -14.39 2.83 13.08
CA MET A 1 -13.30 2.16 12.34
C MET A 1 -12.13 3.12 12.25
N GLY A 2 -10.89 2.64 12.40
CA GLY A 2 -9.69 3.46 12.27
C GLY A 2 -9.09 3.39 10.86
N ASP A 3 -8.08 4.22 10.60
CA ASP A 3 -7.29 4.19 9.37
C ASP A 3 -6.36 2.97 9.30
N TYR A 4 -5.92 2.64 8.08
CA TYR A 4 -4.94 1.58 7.80
C TYR A 4 -3.61 2.18 7.32
N SER A 5 -2.57 1.34 7.28
CA SER A 5 -1.26 1.69 6.73
C SER A 5 -0.72 0.55 5.87
N VAL A 6 -0.27 0.87 4.66
CA VAL A 6 0.51 -0.04 3.82
C VAL A 6 1.97 0.19 4.11
N SER A 7 2.64 -0.82 4.67
CA SER A 7 4.09 -0.78 4.95
C SER A 7 4.84 -1.60 3.90
N LEU A 8 5.73 -0.94 3.16
CA LEU A 8 6.48 -1.53 2.07
C LEU A 8 7.98 -1.52 2.39
N LYS A 9 8.63 -2.68 2.29
CA LYS A 9 10.09 -2.76 2.31
C LYS A 9 10.65 -2.13 1.03
N ALA A 10 11.46 -1.09 1.19
CA ALA A 10 12.09 -0.37 0.09
C ALA A 10 13.60 -0.19 0.39
N PRO A 11 14.44 0.07 -0.63
CA PRO A 11 15.85 0.36 -0.41
C PRO A 11 16.06 1.51 0.59
N GLY A 12 17.00 1.31 1.52
CA GLY A 12 17.35 2.28 2.56
C GLY A 12 16.34 2.38 3.71
N ARG A 13 15.07 2.68 3.42
CA ARG A 13 14.02 2.86 4.45
C ARG A 13 12.67 2.36 3.98
N ASN A 14 11.96 1.66 4.86
CA ASN A 14 10.57 1.27 4.63
C ASN A 14 9.69 2.49 4.34
N LYS A 15 8.75 2.33 3.40
CA LYS A 15 7.75 3.34 3.07
C LYS A 15 6.44 2.97 3.75
N HIS A 16 5.76 3.96 4.31
CA HIS A 16 4.45 3.80 4.92
C HIS A 16 3.47 4.71 4.20
N PHE A 17 2.38 4.15 3.70
CA PHE A 17 1.32 4.89 3.02
C PHE A 17 0.06 4.83 3.87
N ARG A 18 -0.47 5.99 4.23
CA ARG A 18 -1.73 6.09 4.96
C ARG A 18 -2.89 5.70 4.04
N VAL A 19 -3.77 4.87 4.56
CA VAL A 19 -5.05 4.52 3.94
C VAL A 19 -6.15 5.05 4.85
N HIS A 20 -6.79 6.12 4.44
CA HIS A 20 -7.90 6.72 5.17
C HIS A 20 -9.21 5.99 4.84
N VAL A 21 -10.07 5.78 5.85
CA VAL A 21 -11.40 5.19 5.63
C VAL A 21 -12.45 6.30 5.66
N GLU A 22 -13.06 6.57 4.50
CA GLU A 22 -14.07 7.62 4.34
C GLU A 22 -15.27 7.05 3.58
N GLN A 23 -16.49 7.25 4.11
CA GLN A 23 -17.74 6.81 3.46
C GLN A 23 -17.71 5.35 2.96
N ASN A 24 -17.16 4.45 3.78
CA ASN A 24 -17.01 3.02 3.45
C ASN A 24 -16.07 2.73 2.26
N MET A 25 -15.20 3.69 1.90
CA MET A 25 -14.15 3.54 0.90
C MET A 25 -12.75 3.63 1.53
N TYR A 26 -11.78 2.99 0.87
CA TYR A 26 -10.37 3.02 1.24
C TYR A 26 -9.61 4.01 0.36
N CYS A 27 -9.15 5.11 0.96
CA CYS A 27 -8.53 6.23 0.28
C CYS A 27 -7.01 6.25 0.50
N ILE A 28 -6.22 6.27 -0.57
CA ILE A 28 -4.75 6.35 -0.53
C ILE A 28 -4.26 7.36 -1.58
N GLY A 29 -3.63 8.44 -1.11
CA GLY A 29 -3.34 9.59 -1.96
C GLY A 29 -4.63 10.12 -2.61
N GLN A 30 -4.71 10.07 -3.94
CA GLN A 30 -5.88 10.50 -4.72
C GLN A 30 -6.77 9.35 -5.21
N ARG A 31 -6.46 8.10 -4.85
CA ARG A 31 -7.22 6.91 -5.27
C ARG A 31 -8.20 6.49 -4.18
N LYS A 32 -9.36 5.97 -4.60
CA LYS A 32 -10.39 5.41 -3.73
C LYS A 32 -10.74 4.00 -4.19
N PHE A 33 -10.94 3.09 -3.25
CA PHE A 33 -11.26 1.68 -3.52
C PHE A 33 -12.42 1.20 -2.64
N HIS A 34 -13.19 0.23 -3.12
CA HIS A 34 -14.31 -0.35 -2.35
C HIS A 34 -13.85 -1.43 -1.36
N SER A 35 -12.66 -2.00 -1.58
CA SER A 35 -12.04 -2.98 -0.67
C SER A 35 -10.53 -2.81 -0.59
N LEU A 36 -9.93 -3.33 0.48
CA LEU A 36 -8.47 -3.42 0.61
C LEU A 36 -7.86 -4.33 -0.47
N ASP A 37 -8.56 -5.39 -0.87
CA ASP A 37 -8.08 -6.28 -1.94
C ASP A 37 -7.95 -5.51 -3.25
N GLN A 38 -8.93 -4.70 -3.64
CA GLN A 38 -8.87 -3.87 -4.86
C GLN A 38 -7.70 -2.87 -4.81
N LEU A 39 -7.44 -2.27 -3.65
CA LEU A 39 -6.32 -1.38 -3.43
C LEU A 39 -5.00 -2.12 -3.67
N VAL A 40 -4.83 -3.30 -3.05
CA VAL A 40 -3.62 -4.12 -3.20
C VAL A 40 -3.43 -4.54 -4.65
N ASP A 41 -4.47 -5.07 -5.28
CA ASP A 41 -4.50 -5.51 -6.68
C ASP A 41 -4.13 -4.39 -7.67
N HIS A 42 -4.54 -3.16 -7.37
CA HIS A 42 -4.17 -2.00 -8.17
C HIS A 42 -2.67 -1.73 -8.07
N TYR A 43 -2.13 -1.66 -6.85
CA TYR A 43 -0.72 -1.34 -6.63
C TYR A 43 0.26 -2.50 -6.86
N GLN A 44 -0.25 -3.69 -7.17
CA GLN A 44 0.53 -4.77 -7.79
C GLN A 44 0.81 -4.50 -9.28
N ARG A 45 -0.08 -3.76 -9.98
CA ARG A 45 0.01 -3.47 -11.41
C ARG A 45 0.46 -2.04 -11.72
N ALA A 46 0.19 -1.11 -10.81
CA ALA A 46 0.58 0.30 -10.89
C ALA A 46 1.54 0.66 -9.75
N PRO A 47 2.48 1.60 -9.96
CA PRO A 47 3.42 1.98 -8.92
C PRO A 47 2.71 2.66 -7.75
N ILE A 48 2.99 2.21 -6.53
CA ILE A 48 2.53 2.89 -5.30
C ILE A 48 3.39 4.10 -4.96
N TYR A 49 4.62 4.13 -5.47
CA TYR A 49 5.56 5.23 -5.31
C TYR A 49 6.49 5.29 -6.51
N THR A 50 6.78 6.52 -6.95
CA THR A 50 7.83 6.82 -7.93
C THR A 50 8.77 7.84 -7.29
N ASN A 51 10.07 7.56 -7.22
CA ASN A 51 11.03 8.52 -6.68
C ASN A 51 11.47 9.57 -7.72
N LYS A 52 12.32 10.52 -7.31
CA LYS A 52 12.79 11.60 -8.18
C LYS A 52 13.63 11.10 -9.36
N GLN A 53 14.28 9.95 -9.23
CA GLN A 53 15.05 9.30 -10.29
C GLN A 53 14.17 8.48 -11.25
N GLY A 54 12.86 8.37 -11.00
CA GLY A 54 11.93 7.59 -11.82
C GLY A 54 11.82 6.11 -11.44
N GLU A 55 12.46 5.67 -10.36
CA GLU A 55 12.31 4.31 -9.87
C GLU A 55 10.90 4.09 -9.32
N LYS A 56 10.28 2.99 -9.72
CA LYS A 56 8.90 2.64 -9.40
C LYS A 56 8.87 1.50 -8.40
N LEU A 57 8.10 1.67 -7.34
CA LEU A 57 7.84 0.64 -6.34
C LEU A 57 6.42 0.11 -6.49
N TYR A 58 6.28 -1.20 -6.36
CA TYR A 58 5.02 -1.94 -6.49
C TYR A 58 4.80 -2.80 -5.25
N LEU A 59 3.55 -3.17 -4.98
CA LEU A 59 3.27 -4.25 -4.06
C LEU A 59 3.55 -5.56 -4.79
N VAL A 60 4.47 -6.38 -4.28
CA VAL A 60 4.88 -7.61 -4.96
C VAL A 60 4.31 -8.84 -4.27
N ARG A 61 4.46 -8.91 -2.95
CA ARG A 61 3.96 -10.01 -2.13
C ARG A 61 3.68 -9.52 -0.72
N SER A 62 2.74 -10.18 -0.04
CA SER A 62 2.56 -10.01 1.38
C SER A 62 3.80 -10.49 2.15
N LEU A 63 4.05 -9.86 3.29
CA LEU A 63 5.00 -10.41 4.24
C LEU A 63 4.43 -11.72 4.77
N PRO A 64 5.17 -12.86 4.70
CA PRO A 64 4.73 -14.10 5.29
C PRO A 64 4.43 -13.87 6.76
N LYS A 65 3.33 -14.42 7.27
CA LYS A 65 3.10 -14.47 8.71
C LYS A 65 4.30 -15.20 9.32
N ALA A 66 4.92 -14.62 10.34
CA ALA A 66 5.88 -15.35 11.13
C ALA A 66 5.14 -16.54 11.75
N ASN A 67 5.54 -17.76 11.41
CA ASN A 67 5.03 -18.95 12.07
C ASN A 67 5.59 -18.93 13.50
N GLY A 68 4.80 -18.45 14.47
CA GLY A 68 5.09 -18.55 15.90
C GLY A 68 5.59 -17.28 16.57
N THR A 69 4.70 -16.69 17.36
CA THR A 69 4.97 -16.25 18.74
C THR A 69 3.83 -16.76 19.60
#